data_AF-A0AAP8N859-F1
#
_entry.id   AF-A0AAP8N859-F1
#
_cell.length_a   1.000
_cell.length_b   1.000
_cell.length_c   1.000
_cell.angle_alpha   90.00
_cell.angle_beta   90.00
_cell.angle_gamma   90.00
#
_symmetry.space_group_name_H-M   'P 1'
#
loop_
_entity.id
_entity.type
_entity.pdbx_description
1 polymer ?
#
loop_
_entity_poly.entity_id
_entity_poly.type
_entity_poly.pdbx_seq_one_letter_code
_entity_poly.pdbx_strand_id
1 'polypeptide(L)'
;VLIIGGGITGCGIALDAVTRGMSTALVEMQDFSSGTSSRSTKLVHGGLRYLKQYEFSIVAEVGKEREIVYENGPHVTTPEWMLLPIHK
;
A
#
# COMPACT_ATOMS: atom_id res chain seq x y z
N VAL A 1 22.72 2.39 0.59
CA VAL A 1 21.62 1.52 0.14
C VAL A 1 21.25 1.93 -1.28
N LEU A 2 21.27 0.99 -2.22
CA LEU A 2 20.78 1.22 -3.58
C LEU A 2 19.46 0.47 -3.77
N ILE A 3 18.42 1.18 -4.16
CA ILE A 3 17.07 0.65 -4.38
C ILE A 3 16.78 0.71 -5.88
N ILE A 4 16.30 -0.39 -6.44
CA ILE A 4 15.96 -0.51 -7.86
C ILE A 4 14.44 -0.62 -7.97
N GLY A 5 13.82 0.36 -8.63
CA GLY A 5 12.37 0.51 -8.79
C GLY A 5 11.78 1.61 -7.92
N GLY A 6 11.06 2.54 -8.54
CA GLY A 6 10.34 3.70 -7.97
C GLY A 6 8.83 3.51 -7.90
N GLY A 7 8.36 2.27 -7.74
CA GLY A 7 6.99 1.97 -7.32
C GLY A 7 6.78 2.18 -5.82
N ILE A 8 5.56 1.93 -5.33
CA ILE A 8 5.20 2.13 -3.91
C ILE A 8 6.12 1.39 -2.94
N THR A 9 6.56 0.18 -3.28
CA THR A 9 7.49 -0.61 -2.47
C THR A 9 8.86 0.07 -2.39
N GLY A 10 9.44 0.48 -3.52
CA GLY A 10 10.75 1.11 -3.55
C GLY A 10 10.77 2.47 -2.85
N CYS A 11 9.74 3.29 -3.07
CA CYS A 11 9.59 4.57 -2.40
C CYS A 11 9.42 4.41 -0.87
N GLY A 12 8.63 3.42 -0.42
CA GLY A 12 8.47 3.12 1.01
C GLY A 12 9.80 2.68 1.67
N ILE A 13 10.55 1.79 1.00
CA ILE A 13 11.88 1.37 1.47
C ILE A 13 12.86 2.56 1.48
N ALA A 14 12.81 3.43 0.47
CA ALA A 14 13.67 4.60 0.41
C ALA A 14 13.38 5.56 1.57
N LEU A 15 12.10 5.80 1.87
CA LEU A 15 11.69 6.60 3.02
C LEU A 15 12.21 6.01 4.33
N ASP A 16 11.99 4.71 4.56
CA ASP A 16 12.46 4.03 5.78
C ASP A 16 13.99 4.03 5.91
N ALA A 17 14.72 3.81 4.82
CA ALA A 17 16.19 3.83 4.84
C ALA A 17 16.74 5.24 5.15
N VAL A 18 16.17 6.28 4.55
CA VAL A 18 16.60 7.68 4.77
C VAL A 18 16.28 8.13 6.20
N THR A 19 15.10 7.81 6.73
CA THR A 19 14.73 8.19 8.11
C THR A 19 15.60 7.50 9.16
N ARG A 20 16.21 6.35 8.82
CA ARG A 20 17.22 5.67 9.66
C ARG A 20 18.65 6.17 9.47
N GLY A 21 18.86 7.23 8.69
CA GLY A 21 20.17 7.87 8.49
C GLY A 21 21.09 7.15 7.49
N MET A 22 20.55 6.26 6.66
CA MET A 22 21.35 5.55 5.65
C MET A 22 21.54 6.41 4.40
N SER A 23 22.77 6.49 3.89
CA SER A 23 23.03 7.03 2.55
C SER A 23 22.32 6.15 1.51
N THR A 24 21.31 6.70 0.85
CA THR A 24 20.35 5.95 0.04
C THR A 24 20.18 6.58 -1.34
N ALA A 25 20.18 5.74 -2.38
CA ALA A 25 19.85 6.13 -3.75
C ALA A 25 18.76 5.19 -4.28
N LEU A 26 17.80 5.75 -5.03
CA LEU A 26 16.76 5.00 -5.72
C LEU A 26 16.85 5.30 -7.22
N VAL A 27 16.83 4.25 -8.03
CA VAL A 27 16.81 4.36 -9.49
C VAL A 27 15.54 3.71 -10.05
N GLU A 28 14.88 4.41 -10.97
CA GLU A 28 13.69 3.93 -11.69
C GLU A 28 13.99 4.02 -13.20
N MET A 29 13.56 2.99 -13.94
CA MET A 29 13.77 2.88 -15.38
C MET A 29 12.83 3.82 -16.15
N GLN A 30 11.63 4.05 -15.62
CA GLN A 30 10.60 4.90 -16.21
C GLN A 30 10.38 6.16 -15.33
N ASP A 31 9.13 6.59 -15.15
CA ASP A 31 8.74 7.60 -14.18
C ASP A 31 8.28 6.93 -12.86
N PHE A 32 8.25 7.68 -11.76
CA PHE A 32 7.76 7.20 -10.47
C PHE A 32 6.33 6.68 -10.57
N SER A 33 6.05 5.56 -9.90
CA SER A 33 4.73 4.89 -9.87
C SER A 33 4.20 4.38 -11.23
N SER A 34 4.94 4.54 -12.34
CA SER A 34 4.51 4.18 -13.71
C SER A 34 4.14 2.69 -13.92
N GLY A 35 4.67 1.80 -13.07
CA GLY A 35 4.35 0.37 -13.01
C GLY A 35 2.99 0.05 -12.37
N THR A 36 2.90 -1.08 -11.65
CA THR A 36 1.66 -1.55 -11.02
C THR A 36 1.06 -0.55 -10.01
N SER A 37 1.91 0.27 -9.37
CA SER A 37 1.49 1.25 -8.36
C SER A 37 0.48 2.29 -8.88
N SER A 38 0.53 2.67 -10.16
CA SER A 38 -0.48 3.54 -10.79
C SER A 38 -1.70 2.80 -11.36
N ARG A 39 -1.60 1.47 -11.48
CA ARG A 39 -2.58 0.60 -12.17
C ARG A 39 -3.43 -0.24 -11.20
N SER A 40 -3.56 0.21 -9.96
CA SER A 40 -4.45 -0.40 -8.97
C SER A 40 -5.91 0.06 -9.15
N THR A 41 -6.80 -0.57 -8.38
CA THR A 41 -8.19 -0.14 -8.19
C THR A 41 -8.32 1.17 -7.42
N LYS A 42 -7.22 1.74 -6.93
CA LYS A 42 -7.15 3.00 -6.17
C LYS A 42 -7.97 2.95 -4.88
N LEU A 43 -8.01 1.78 -4.25
CA LEU A 43 -8.65 1.54 -2.95
C LEU A 43 -7.69 0.81 -2.01
N VAL A 44 -7.57 1.29 -0.77
CA VAL A 44 -6.91 0.58 0.31
C VAL A 44 -7.97 -0.23 1.06
N HIS A 45 -8.05 -1.53 0.79
CA HIS A 45 -9.08 -2.41 1.34
C HIS A 45 -8.52 -3.51 2.25
N GLY A 46 -9.29 -3.92 3.26
CA GLY A 46 -8.90 -4.99 4.20
C GLY A 46 -8.90 -6.41 3.64
N GLY A 47 -9.27 -6.61 2.37
CA GLY A 47 -9.22 -7.93 1.74
C GLY A 47 -10.30 -8.89 2.27
N LEU A 48 -11.52 -8.41 2.49
CA LEU A 48 -12.65 -9.16 3.07
C LEU A 48 -12.82 -10.58 2.50
N ARG A 49 -12.54 -10.78 1.20
CA ARG A 49 -12.62 -12.08 0.53
C ARG A 49 -11.74 -13.15 1.18
N TYR A 50 -10.59 -12.78 1.75
CA TYR A 50 -9.59 -13.69 2.30
C TYR A 50 -10.06 -14.40 3.58
N LEU A 51 -11.08 -13.84 4.26
CA LEU A 51 -11.72 -14.52 5.38
C LEU A 51 -12.35 -15.86 4.98
N LYS A 52 -12.77 -16.01 3.71
CA LYS A 52 -13.32 -17.28 3.21
C LYS A 52 -12.25 -18.39 3.18
N GLN A 53 -10.98 -18.03 3.02
CA GLN A 53 -9.83 -18.95 3.06
C GLN A 53 -9.23 -19.08 4.46
N TYR A 54 -9.87 -18.54 5.50
CA TYR A 54 -9.37 -18.54 6.88
C TYR A 54 -8.04 -17.78 7.06
N GLU A 55 -7.73 -16.83 6.19
CA GLU A 55 -6.52 -15.99 6.28
C GLU A 55 -6.69 -14.81 7.26
N PHE A 56 -7.02 -15.12 8.52
CA PHE A 56 -7.31 -14.11 9.54
C PHE A 56 -6.15 -13.17 9.82
N SER A 57 -4.91 -13.70 9.84
CA SER A 57 -3.72 -12.90 10.13
C SER A 57 -3.54 -11.77 9.11
N ILE A 58 -3.70 -12.09 7.82
CA ILE A 58 -3.54 -11.13 6.72
C ILE A 58 -4.65 -10.07 6.80
N VAL A 59 -5.90 -10.48 7.02
CA VAL A 59 -7.02 -9.52 7.11
C VAL A 59 -6.86 -8.58 8.30
N ALA A 60 -6.38 -9.09 9.44
CA ALA A 60 -6.10 -8.28 10.61
C ALA A 60 -4.94 -7.30 10.39
N GLU A 61 -3.87 -7.74 9.74
CA GLU A 61 -2.70 -6.90 9.41
C GLU A 61 -3.10 -5.77 8.45
N VAL A 62 -3.71 -6.09 7.31
CA VAL A 62 -4.14 -5.09 6.32
C VAL A 62 -5.20 -4.14 6.90
N GLY A 63 -6.04 -4.64 7.81
CA GLY A 63 -7.01 -3.81 8.54
C GLY A 63 -6.35 -2.72 9.37
N LYS A 64 -5.26 -3.04 10.09
CA LYS A 64 -4.47 -2.09 10.89
C LYS A 64 -3.67 -1.13 10.00
N GLU A 65 -3.01 -1.66 8.97
CA GLU A 65 -2.22 -0.84 8.04
C GLU A 65 -3.07 0.22 7.33
N ARG A 66 -4.35 -0.05 7.06
CA ARG A 66 -5.26 0.94 6.47
C ARG A 66 -5.42 2.19 7.34
N GLU A 67 -5.47 2.04 8.66
CA GLU A 67 -5.55 3.16 9.60
C GLU A 67 -4.23 3.95 9.59
N ILE A 68 -3.09 3.26 9.65
CA ILE A 68 -1.76 3.87 9.58
C ILE A 68 -1.58 4.67 8.28
N VAL A 69 -2.00 4.12 7.13
CA VAL A 69 -1.95 4.82 5.84
C VAL A 69 -2.84 6.06 5.82
N TYR A 70 -4.02 6.00 6.45
CA TYR A 70 -4.92 7.14 6.58
C TYR A 70 -4.29 8.26 7.44
N GLU A 71 -3.66 7.90 8.56
CA GLU A 71 -2.96 8.85 9.43
C GLU A 71 -1.73 9.48 8.76
N ASN A 72 -0.97 8.68 7.99
CA ASN A 72 0.22 9.16 7.27
C ASN A 72 -0.13 10.04 6.06
N GLY A 73 -1.26 9.79 5.41
CA GLY A 73 -1.66 10.42 4.16
C GLY A 73 -3.12 10.87 4.11
N PRO A 74 -3.58 11.71 5.05
CA PRO A 74 -5.00 12.11 5.10
C PRO A 74 -5.41 13.00 3.91
N HIS A 75 -4.44 13.57 3.20
CA HIS A 75 -4.66 14.39 2.00
C HIS A 75 -4.75 13.56 0.71
N VAL A 76 -4.42 12.25 0.75
CA VAL A 76 -4.51 11.33 -0.40
C VAL A 76 -5.46 10.16 -0.17
N THR A 77 -6.02 10.04 1.03
CA THR A 77 -6.95 8.97 1.39
C THR A 77 -8.26 9.54 1.92
N THR A 78 -9.36 8.88 1.63
CA THR A 78 -10.69 9.26 2.12
C THR A 78 -11.45 7.98 2.51
N PRO A 79 -12.08 7.93 3.69
CA PRO A 79 -12.87 6.75 4.09
C PRO A 79 -14.11 6.62 3.21
N GLU A 80 -14.28 5.44 2.62
CA GLU A 80 -15.42 5.14 1.74
C GLU A 80 -16.15 3.88 2.19
N TRP A 81 -17.48 3.91 2.11
CA TRP A 81 -18.34 2.78 2.47
C TRP A 81 -18.51 1.83 1.27
N MET A 82 -18.34 0.53 1.51
CA MET A 82 -18.50 -0.50 0.48
C MET A 82 -19.85 -1.20 0.61
N LEU A 83 -20.60 -1.29 -0.49
CA LEU A 83 -21.82 -2.10 -0.59
C LEU A 83 -21.48 -3.47 -1.20
N LEU A 84 -21.85 -4.55 -0.51
CA LEU A 84 -21.67 -5.92 -0.98
C LEU A 84 -23.05 -6.60 -1.17
N PRO A 85 -23.62 -6.60 -2.37
CA PRO A 85 -24.88 -7.30 -2.63
C PRO A 85 -24.69 -8.82 -2.60
N ILE A 86 -25.65 -9.53 -2.00
CA ILE A 86 -25.65 -11.00 -1.91
C ILE A 86 -26.82 -11.52 -2.75
N HIS A 87 -26.52 -12.40 -3.70
CA HIS A 87 -27.50 -13.06 -4.56
C HIS A 87 -27.57 -14.56 -4.24
N LYS A 88 -28.73 -15.17 -4.54
CA LYS A 88 -28.94 -16.63 -4.42
C LYS A 88 -28.46 -17.35 -5.67
#